data_AF-A0A1G2LVB7-F1
#
_entry.id   AF-A0A1G2LVB7-F1
#
_cell.length_a   1.000
_cell.length_b   1.000
_cell.length_c   1.000
_cell.angle_alpha   90.00
_cell.angle_beta   90.00
_cell.angle_gamma   90.00
#
_symmetry.space_group_name_H-M   'P 1'
#
loop_
_entity.id
_entity.type
_entity.pdbx_description
1 polymer ?
#
loop_
_entity_poly.entity_id
_entity_poly.type
_entity_poly.pdbx_seq_one_letter_code
_entity_poly.pdbx_strand_id
1 'polypeptide(L)'
;MDFQPSIPTGPSLTPAVGKKSSLLRILLVIAAVLVVLALWVWFYGGSLLPSPKETYNSQPTIGIKPPPEPDVAALQKQSVSDDITAIENDLNATDLENLDLELDAIDKEFAQ
;
A
#
# COMPACT_ATOMS: atom_id res chain seq x y z
N MET A 1 31.72 -57.31 -60.28
CA MET A 1 30.63 -56.30 -60.30
C MET A 1 29.66 -56.76 -59.24
N ASP A 2 29.92 -56.38 -58.01
CA ASP A 2 29.24 -56.94 -56.84
C ASP A 2 28.11 -56.01 -56.42
N PHE A 3 26.87 -56.45 -56.61
CA PHE A 3 25.68 -55.73 -56.18
C PHE A 3 25.49 -55.93 -54.67
N GLN A 4 25.74 -54.89 -53.88
CA GLN A 4 25.27 -54.84 -52.49
C GLN A 4 23.84 -54.27 -52.44
N PRO A 5 22.88 -54.94 -51.78
CA PRO A 5 21.54 -54.39 -51.58
C PRO A 5 21.57 -53.27 -50.54
N SER A 6 21.11 -52.08 -50.92
CA SER A 6 20.91 -50.95 -50.01
C SER A 6 19.77 -51.24 -49.04
N ILE A 7 20.09 -51.37 -47.75
CA ILE A 7 19.09 -51.48 -46.67
C ILE A 7 18.42 -50.10 -46.49
N PRO A 8 17.08 -49.99 -46.41
CA PRO A 8 16.42 -48.73 -46.13
C PRO A 8 16.73 -48.29 -44.69
N THR A 9 17.44 -47.18 -44.54
CA THR A 9 17.61 -46.48 -43.27
C THR A 9 16.25 -45.95 -42.83
N GLY A 10 15.58 -46.69 -41.95
CA GLY A 10 14.42 -46.18 -41.21
C GLY A 10 14.77 -44.95 -40.38
N PRO A 11 13.78 -44.19 -39.90
CA PRO A 11 14.01 -42.95 -39.18
C PRO A 11 14.88 -43.21 -37.95
N SER A 12 16.04 -42.53 -37.91
CA SER A 12 16.88 -42.41 -36.72
C SER A 12 16.02 -41.90 -35.57
N LEU A 13 15.74 -42.77 -34.60
CA LEU A 13 15.20 -42.35 -33.31
C LEU A 13 16.30 -41.57 -32.58
N THR A 14 16.41 -40.28 -32.87
CA THR A 14 17.18 -39.38 -32.00
C THR A 14 16.54 -39.44 -30.62
N PRO A 15 17.29 -39.70 -29.54
CA PRO A 15 16.75 -39.60 -28.20
C PRO A 15 16.30 -38.16 -28.01
N ALA A 16 15.00 -37.96 -27.78
CA ALA A 16 14.47 -36.69 -27.33
C ALA A 16 15.08 -36.42 -25.95
N VAL A 17 16.14 -35.60 -25.92
CA VAL A 17 16.75 -35.13 -24.68
C VAL A 17 15.68 -34.33 -23.95
N GLY A 18 15.09 -34.98 -22.94
CA GLY A 18 14.00 -34.42 -22.15
C GLY A 18 14.44 -33.12 -21.49
N LYS A 19 13.85 -32.01 -21.94
CA LYS A 19 14.01 -30.65 -21.44
C LYS A 19 13.37 -30.46 -20.05
N LYS A 20 13.55 -31.41 -19.12
CA LYS A 20 13.03 -31.38 -17.75
C LYS A 20 14.09 -31.05 -16.70
N SER A 21 15.37 -31.32 -16.98
CA SER A 21 16.49 -31.03 -16.06
C SER A 21 16.86 -29.54 -16.00
N SER A 22 16.64 -28.79 -17.08
CA SER A 22 16.99 -27.36 -17.15
C SER A 22 16.02 -26.49 -16.34
N LEU A 23 14.72 -26.80 -16.36
CA LEU A 23 13.71 -26.07 -15.58
C LEU A 23 13.90 -26.26 -14.08
N LEU A 24 14.26 -27.46 -13.64
CA LEU A 24 14.60 -27.75 -12.25
C LEU A 24 15.81 -26.94 -11.76
N ARG A 25 16.83 -26.80 -12.62
CA ARG A 25 18.01 -25.97 -12.29
C ARG A 25 17.66 -24.49 -12.17
N ILE A 26 16.85 -23.98 -13.10
CA ILE A 26 16.40 -22.58 -13.08
C ILE A 26 15.56 -22.31 -11.82
N LEU A 27 14.63 -23.21 -11.48
CA LEU A 27 13.82 -23.10 -10.27
C LEU A 27 14.68 -23.09 -9.00
N LEU A 28 15.70 -23.94 -8.94
CA LEU A 28 16.62 -24.00 -7.80
C LEU A 28 17.43 -22.71 -7.65
N VAL A 29 17.90 -22.13 -8.76
CA VAL A 29 18.61 -20.83 -8.74
C VAL A 29 17.68 -19.71 -8.27
N ILE A 30 16.44 -19.66 -8.75
CA ILE A 30 15.45 -18.66 -8.31
C ILE A 30 15.17 -18.80 -6.81
N ALA A 31 14.96 -20.03 -6.34
CA ALA A 31 14.75 -20.30 -4.91
C ALA A 31 15.96 -19.87 -4.07
N ALA A 32 17.19 -20.14 -4.53
CA ALA A 32 18.40 -19.72 -3.84
C ALA A 32 18.52 -18.19 -3.78
N VAL A 33 18.20 -17.48 -4.85
CA VAL A 33 18.19 -16.00 -4.88
C VAL A 33 17.15 -15.43 -3.91
N LEU A 34 15.95 -16.01 -3.84
CA LEU A 34 14.92 -15.57 -2.89
C LEU A 34 15.34 -15.78 -1.44
N VAL A 35 16.00 -16.90 -1.12
CA VAL A 35 16.53 -17.17 0.22
C VAL A 35 17.63 -16.15 0.57
N VAL A 36 18.55 -15.87 -0.34
CA VAL A 36 19.60 -14.87 -0.12
C VAL A 36 19.01 -13.48 0.08
N LEU A 37 18.03 -13.08 -0.72
CA LEU A 37 17.33 -11.81 -0.57
C LEU A 37 16.58 -11.72 0.76
N ALA A 38 15.87 -12.78 1.16
CA ALA A 38 15.17 -12.84 2.44
C ALA A 38 16.14 -12.71 3.62
N LEU A 39 17.28 -13.42 3.58
CA LEU A 39 18.32 -13.33 4.60
C LEU A 39 18.98 -11.95 4.61
N TRP A 40 19.20 -11.34 3.44
CA TRP A 40 19.75 -9.99 3.33
C TRP A 40 18.81 -8.95 3.92
N VAL A 41 17.51 -9.01 3.61
CA VAL A 41 16.48 -8.14 4.22
C VAL A 41 16.35 -8.42 5.72
N TRP A 42 16.45 -9.67 6.17
CA TRP A 42 16.37 -9.98 7.60
C TRP A 42 17.58 -9.47 8.39
N PHE A 43 18.79 -9.57 7.81
CA PHE A 43 20.03 -9.17 8.49
C PHE A 43 20.32 -7.66 8.38
N TYR A 44 20.02 -7.04 7.23
CA TYR A 44 20.32 -5.62 6.96
C TYR A 44 19.06 -4.73 6.91
N GLY A 45 17.87 -5.30 6.76
CA GLY A 45 16.62 -4.56 6.55
C GLY A 45 15.90 -4.10 7.81
N GLY A 46 16.56 -4.11 8.98
CA GLY A 46 16.00 -3.61 10.25
C GLY A 46 15.59 -2.13 10.26
N SER A 47 15.73 -1.42 9.15
CA SER A 47 15.38 -0.01 8.96
C SER A 47 14.47 0.27 7.74
N LEU A 48 14.09 -0.75 6.95
CA LEU A 48 13.30 -0.57 5.71
C LEU A 48 11.78 -0.62 5.93
N LEU A 49 11.34 -1.11 7.08
CA LEU A 49 9.96 -1.00 7.52
C LEU A 49 9.89 0.12 8.55
N PRO A 50 9.11 1.19 8.34
CA PRO A 50 8.75 2.05 9.45
C PRO A 50 8.04 1.16 10.46
N SER A 51 8.72 0.81 11.55
CA SER A 51 8.02 0.32 12.74
C SER A 51 6.89 1.30 13.00
N PRO A 52 5.65 0.85 13.28
CA PRO A 52 4.67 1.67 13.95
C PRO A 52 5.27 2.01 15.31
N LYS A 53 6.08 3.05 15.34
CA LYS A 53 6.53 3.68 16.55
C LYS A 53 5.25 4.36 16.99
N GLU A 54 4.54 3.72 17.92
CA GLU A 54 3.74 4.44 18.90
C GLU A 54 4.64 5.55 19.44
N THR A 55 4.60 6.66 18.72
CA THR A 55 5.32 7.87 19.07
C THR A 55 4.43 8.52 20.10
N TYR A 56 4.45 7.99 21.32
CA TYR A 56 4.28 8.84 22.48
C TYR A 56 5.50 9.75 22.51
N ASN A 57 5.43 10.80 21.68
CA ASN A 57 6.26 11.97 21.79
C ASN A 57 5.96 12.57 23.17
N SER A 58 6.69 12.14 24.19
CA SER A 58 6.96 12.98 25.35
C SER A 58 8.08 13.96 25.01
N GLN A 59 7.95 14.64 23.87
CA GLN A 59 8.47 15.98 23.78
C GLN A 59 7.50 16.84 24.56
N PRO A 60 7.95 17.79 25.39
CA PRO A 60 7.12 18.94 25.66
C PRO A 60 6.97 19.61 24.30
N THR A 61 5.93 19.20 23.56
CA THR A 61 5.39 20.04 22.51
C THR A 61 5.16 21.34 23.25
N ILE A 62 5.92 22.39 22.91
CA ILE A 62 5.34 23.72 22.97
C ILE A 62 4.24 23.65 21.93
N GLY A 63 3.15 23.03 22.36
CA GLY A 63 2.01 22.68 21.57
C GLY A 63 1.34 23.99 21.39
N ILE A 64 1.62 24.61 20.25
CA ILE A 64 0.52 25.19 19.51
C ILE A 64 -0.38 23.99 19.19
N LYS A 65 -1.16 23.58 20.19
CA LYS A 65 -2.39 22.84 19.97
C LYS A 65 -3.13 23.74 18.99
N PRO A 66 -3.45 23.28 17.76
CA PRO A 66 -4.36 24.06 16.95
C PRO A 66 -5.54 24.39 17.86
N PRO A 67 -5.96 25.67 17.93
CA PRO A 67 -7.04 26.06 18.81
C PRO A 67 -8.16 25.03 18.63
N PRO A 68 -8.80 24.56 19.72
CA PRO A 68 -9.92 23.65 19.55
C PRO A 68 -10.85 24.29 18.52
N GLU A 69 -11.06 23.62 17.39
CA GLU A 69 -11.96 24.09 16.34
C GLU A 69 -13.37 23.70 16.79
N PRO A 70 -14.10 24.59 17.49
CA PRO A 70 -15.40 24.24 18.05
C PRO A 70 -16.37 23.88 16.93
N ASP A 71 -16.16 24.44 15.74
CA ASP A 71 -17.03 24.33 14.57
C ASP A 71 -16.93 22.92 13.99
N VAL A 72 -15.73 22.37 13.82
CA VAL A 72 -15.55 20.98 13.37
C VAL A 72 -16.12 19.98 14.39
N ALA A 73 -15.95 20.25 15.69
CA ALA A 73 -16.51 19.41 16.74
C ALA A 73 -18.05 19.47 16.80
N ALA A 74 -18.66 20.59 16.40
CA ALA A 74 -20.10 20.74 16.28
C ALA A 74 -20.65 19.96 15.07
N LEU A 75 -19.97 20.03 13.93
CA LEU A 75 -20.34 19.28 12.72
C LEU A 75 -20.28 17.76 12.93
N GLN A 76 -19.33 17.27 13.74
CA GLN A 76 -19.21 15.85 14.08
C GLN A 76 -20.33 15.33 15.00
N LYS A 77 -21.15 16.21 15.60
CA LYS A 77 -22.27 15.83 16.47
C LYS A 77 -23.59 15.64 15.73
N GLN A 78 -23.62 15.76 14.39
CA GLN A 78 -24.83 15.51 13.62
C GLN A 78 -25.41 14.12 13.92
N SER A 79 -26.74 14.06 14.00
CA SER A 79 -27.44 12.81 14.23
C SER A 79 -27.48 11.97 12.94
N VAL A 80 -27.55 10.65 13.12
CA VAL A 80 -27.74 9.68 12.02
C VAL A 80 -29.19 9.21 11.89
N SER A 81 -30.11 9.87 12.59
CA SER A 81 -31.54 9.53 12.58
C SER A 81 -32.23 10.06 11.32
N ASP A 82 -33.15 9.25 10.78
CA ASP A 82 -34.05 9.64 9.68
C ASP A 82 -35.34 10.30 10.18
N ASP A 83 -35.46 10.54 11.50
CA ASP A 83 -36.60 11.25 12.08
C ASP A 83 -36.56 12.74 11.73
N ILE A 84 -37.67 13.29 11.23
CA ILE A 84 -37.78 14.70 10.81
C ILE A 84 -37.39 15.66 11.95
N THR A 85 -37.81 15.38 13.19
CA THR A 85 -37.44 16.20 14.35
C THR A 85 -35.94 16.22 14.61
N ALA A 86 -35.23 15.11 14.35
CA ALA A 86 -33.78 15.06 14.52
C ALA A 86 -33.07 15.92 13.45
N ILE A 87 -33.54 15.85 12.20
CA ILE A 87 -33.03 16.65 11.08
C ILE A 87 -33.23 18.15 11.35
N GLU A 88 -34.40 18.56 11.81
CA GLU A 88 -34.68 19.97 12.14
C GLU A 88 -33.78 20.49 13.28
N ASN A 89 -33.50 19.64 14.27
CA ASN A 89 -32.58 20.00 15.35
C ASN A 89 -31.14 20.13 14.85
N ASP A 90 -30.67 19.22 13.99
CA ASP A 90 -29.32 19.28 13.42
C ASP A 90 -29.12 20.52 12.54
N LEU A 91 -30.13 20.89 11.74
CA LEU A 91 -30.10 22.11 10.93
C LEU A 91 -30.07 23.37 11.80
N ASN A 92 -30.86 23.41 12.89
CA ASN A 92 -30.85 24.54 13.82
C ASN A 92 -29.57 24.63 14.66
N ALA A 93 -28.87 23.50 14.85
CA ALA A 93 -27.58 23.47 15.54
C ALA A 93 -26.39 23.83 14.63
N THR A 94 -26.60 23.89 13.31
CA THR A 94 -25.57 24.29 12.36
C THR A 94 -25.45 25.81 12.35
N ASP A 95 -24.33 26.34 12.82
CA ASP A 95 -24.02 27.77 12.77
C ASP A 95 -23.44 28.14 11.39
N LEU A 96 -24.06 29.12 10.72
CA LEU A 96 -23.64 29.65 9.42
C LEU A 96 -23.47 31.18 9.47
N GLU A 97 -23.53 31.79 10.64
CA GLU A 97 -23.59 33.25 10.78
C GLU A 97 -22.23 33.92 10.49
N ASN A 98 -21.13 33.16 10.60
CA ASN A 98 -19.76 33.68 10.51
C ASN A 98 -18.93 33.13 9.34
N LEU A 99 -19.55 32.46 8.35
CA LEU A 99 -18.82 31.85 7.24
C LEU A 99 -17.96 32.84 6.45
N ASP A 100 -18.42 34.08 6.26
CA ASP A 100 -17.64 35.12 5.58
C ASP A 100 -16.34 35.45 6.33
N LEU A 101 -16.40 35.48 7.67
CA LEU A 101 -15.23 35.75 8.53
C LEU A 101 -14.26 34.57 8.55
N GLU A 102 -14.78 33.34 8.53
CA GLU A 102 -13.98 32.12 8.46
C GLU A 102 -13.26 32.01 7.11
N LEU A 103 -13.94 32.29 6.00
CA LEU A 103 -13.32 32.30 4.66
C LEU A 103 -12.22 33.36 4.54
N ASP A 104 -12.46 34.57 5.07
CA ASP A 104 -11.44 35.63 5.13
C ASP A 104 -10.22 35.24 5.98
N ALA A 105 -10.42 34.42 7.03
CA ALA A 105 -9.34 33.93 7.87
C ALA A 105 -8.48 32.88 7.14
N ILE A 106 -9.12 31.98 6.38
CA ILE A 106 -8.45 30.99 5.54
C ILE A 106 -7.59 31.67 4.46
N ASP A 107 -8.13 32.67 3.76
CA ASP A 107 -7.36 33.42 2.74
C ASP A 107 -6.13 34.12 3.34
N LYS A 108 -6.23 34.63 4.57
CA LYS A 108 -5.09 35.23 5.29
C LYS A 108 -4.08 34.20 5.78
N GLU A 109 -4.48 32.96 6.05
CA GLU A 109 -3.56 31.87 6.38
C GLU A 109 -2.73 31.47 5.16
N PHE A 110 -3.34 31.37 3.98
CA PHE A 110 -2.63 31.01 2.73
C PHE A 110 -1.79 32.14 2.13
N ALA A 111 -1.99 33.39 2.56
CA ALA A 111 -1.22 34.55 2.13
C ALA A 111 0.05 34.81 2.97
N GLN A 112 0.32 34.01 4.00
CA GLN A 112 1.53 34.06 4.85
C GLN A 112 2.65 33.16 4.32
#